data_AF-A0A8T3LI61-F1
#
_entry.id   AF-A0A8T3LI61-F1
#
_cell.length_a   1.000
_cell.length_b   1.000
_cell.length_c   1.000
_cell.angle_alpha   90.00
_cell.angle_beta   90.00
_cell.angle_gamma   90.00
#
_symmetry.space_group_name_H-M   'P 1'
#
loop_
_entity.id
_entity.type
_entity.pdbx_description
1 polymer ?
#
loop_
_entity_poly.entity_id
_entity_poly.type
_entity_poly.pdbx_seq_one_letter_code
_entity_poly.pdbx_strand_id
1 'polypeptide(L)'
;KHNLIQTISRVNRKLEGKSKGLVVDYIGIKSQMNQALAMYSRIDATNFEDIQQSVIEVKNHLDLLGQVFYEFDSRDYFSGEPQAQL
;
A
#
# COMPACT_ATOMS: atom_id res chain seq x y z
N LYS A 1 -5.32 -3.49 25.29
CA LYS A 1 -5.63 -4.43 24.17
C LYS A 1 -7.04 -4.24 23.58
N HIS A 2 -8.09 -4.09 24.39
CA HIS A 2 -9.47 -4.01 23.87
C HIS A 2 -9.81 -2.74 23.06
N ASN A 3 -9.26 -1.58 23.41
CA ASN A 3 -9.57 -0.32 22.71
C ASN A 3 -9.14 -0.35 21.23
N LEU A 4 -7.95 -0.87 20.93
CA LEU A 4 -7.44 -1.00 19.56
C LEU A 4 -8.31 -1.89 18.67
N ILE A 5 -8.79 -3.02 19.21
CA ILE A 5 -9.70 -3.92 18.49
C ILE A 5 -11.03 -3.21 18.19
N GLN A 6 -11.61 -2.54 19.19
CA GLN A 6 -12.85 -1.80 19.00
C GLN A 6 -12.73 -0.74 17.90
N THR A 7 -11.59 -0.04 17.84
CA THR A 7 -11.31 0.93 16.78
C THR A 7 -11.19 0.26 15.41
N ILE A 8 -10.44 -0.83 15.29
CA ILE A 8 -10.27 -1.56 14.01
C ILE A 8 -11.61 -2.14 13.52
N SER A 9 -12.43 -2.72 14.40
CA SER A 9 -13.73 -3.27 14.05
C SER A 9 -14.73 -2.22 13.54
N ARG A 10 -14.58 -0.93 13.91
CA ARG A 10 -15.40 0.15 13.32
C ARG A 10 -15.11 0.33 11.83
N VAL A 11 -13.85 0.16 11.43
CA VAL A 11 -13.40 0.33 10.05
C VAL A 11 -13.89 -0.80 9.15
N ASN A 12 -14.20 -1.99 9.69
CA ASN A 12 -14.63 -3.14 8.89
C ASN A 12 -16.16 -3.38 8.86
N ARG A 13 -16.98 -2.38 9.20
CA ARG A 13 -18.45 -2.47 9.03
C ARG A 13 -18.81 -2.46 7.54
N LYS A 14 -19.69 -3.39 7.14
CA LYS A 14 -20.25 -3.46 5.78
C LYS A 14 -21.10 -2.21 5.51
N LEU A 15 -20.85 -1.57 4.38
CA LEU A 15 -21.60 -0.43 3.86
C LEU A 15 -21.73 -0.63 2.35
N GLU A 16 -22.89 -0.30 1.80
CA GLU A 16 -23.13 -0.40 0.36
C GLU A 16 -22.11 0.45 -0.40
N GLY A 17 -21.47 -0.12 -1.43
CA GLY A 17 -20.39 0.53 -2.19
C GLY A 17 -19.01 0.53 -1.53
N LYS A 18 -18.86 0.04 -0.29
CA LYS A 18 -17.55 -0.05 0.38
C LYS A 18 -16.94 -1.44 0.20
N SER A 19 -15.85 -1.52 -0.57
CA SER A 19 -15.13 -2.76 -0.83
C SER A 19 -14.25 -3.20 0.34
N LYS A 20 -13.52 -2.27 0.98
CA LYS A 20 -12.54 -2.57 2.05
C LYS A 20 -12.44 -1.45 3.08
N GLY A 21 -11.87 -1.77 4.24
CA GLY A 21 -11.52 -0.82 5.30
C GLY A 21 -10.01 -0.55 5.33
N LEU A 22 -9.61 0.73 5.33
CA LEU A 22 -8.20 1.15 5.41
C LEU A 22 -7.86 1.61 6.83
N VAL A 23 -6.74 1.12 7.37
CA VAL A 23 -6.18 1.56 8.66
C VAL A 23 -4.74 2.00 8.44
N VAL A 24 -4.41 3.22 8.86
CA VAL A 24 -3.05 3.79 8.74
C VAL A 24 -2.47 4.02 10.13
N ASP A 25 -1.27 3.49 10.38
CA ASP A 25 -0.53 3.65 11.63
C ASP A 25 0.59 4.68 11.46
N TYR A 26 0.53 5.76 12.23
CA TYR A 26 1.50 6.86 12.19
C TYR A 26 2.52 6.83 13.35
N ILE A 27 2.33 5.94 14.33
CA ILE A 27 3.08 5.93 15.60
C ILE A 27 3.96 4.67 15.72
N GLY A 28 3.65 3.60 14.97
CA GLY A 28 4.45 2.38 14.93
C GLY A 28 3.98 1.30 15.91
N ILE A 29 2.67 1.13 16.06
CA ILE A 29 2.02 0.10 16.89
C ILE A 29 1.69 -1.19 16.12
N LYS A 30 2.34 -1.41 14.97
CA LYS A 30 2.11 -2.54 14.06
C LYS A 30 2.11 -3.91 14.76
N SER A 31 2.99 -4.12 15.74
CA SER A 31 3.07 -5.35 16.54
C SER A 31 1.79 -5.60 17.35
N GLN A 32 1.33 -4.61 18.10
CA GLN A 32 0.09 -4.72 18.88
C GLN A 32 -1.15 -4.84 17.98
N MET A 33 -1.13 -4.19 16.82
CA MET A 33 -2.17 -4.28 15.79
C MET A 33 -2.26 -5.69 15.21
N ASN A 34 -1.12 -6.29 14.83
CA ASN A 34 -1.07 -7.67 14.35
C ASN A 34 -1.55 -8.68 15.41
N GLN A 35 -1.18 -8.49 16.68
CA GLN A 35 -1.69 -9.33 17.76
C GLN A 35 -3.21 -9.19 17.95
N ALA A 36 -3.72 -7.96 17.87
CA ALA A 36 -5.15 -7.65 17.97
C ALA A 36 -5.95 -8.26 16.81
N LEU A 37 -5.42 -8.18 15.58
CA LEU A 37 -6.00 -8.78 14.39
C LEU A 37 -5.97 -10.31 14.45
N ALA A 38 -4.85 -10.92 14.83
CA ALA A 38 -4.70 -12.38 14.92
C ALA A 38 -5.70 -13.04 15.89
N MET A 39 -6.12 -12.33 16.95
CA MET A 39 -7.18 -12.80 17.86
C MET A 39 -8.55 -12.88 17.16
N TYR A 40 -8.79 -12.11 16.10
CA TYR A 40 -10.05 -12.06 15.34
C TYR A 40 -9.97 -12.83 14.01
N SER A 41 -8.81 -12.81 13.33
CA SER A 41 -8.54 -13.49 12.05
C SER A 41 -8.55 -15.01 12.11
N ARG A 42 -8.74 -15.62 13.29
CA ARG A 42 -9.11 -17.06 13.37
C ARG A 42 -10.45 -17.37 12.67
N ILE A 43 -11.20 -16.35 12.25
CA ILE A 43 -12.48 -16.47 11.55
C ILE A 43 -12.36 -16.24 10.03
N ASP A 44 -11.36 -15.49 9.54
CA ASP A 44 -11.19 -15.20 8.11
C ASP A 44 -9.70 -14.99 7.78
N ALA A 45 -9.00 -16.07 7.46
CA ALA A 45 -7.58 -16.08 7.11
C ALA A 45 -7.32 -15.76 5.62
N THR A 46 -8.24 -15.07 4.93
CA THR A 46 -8.31 -15.13 3.46
C THR A 46 -7.94 -13.84 2.73
N ASN A 47 -7.43 -12.80 3.39
CA ASN A 47 -7.17 -11.54 2.68
C ASN A 47 -6.02 -10.69 3.24
N PHE A 48 -4.91 -11.33 3.61
CA PHE A 48 -3.64 -10.61 3.49
C PHE A 48 -3.34 -10.54 2.00
N GLU A 49 -3.84 -9.49 1.34
CA GLU A 49 -3.46 -9.13 -0.02
C GLU A 49 -1.95 -9.29 -0.14
N ASP A 50 -1.53 -10.12 -1.10
CA ASP A 50 -0.15 -10.58 -1.22
C ASP A 50 0.71 -9.40 -1.68
N ILE A 51 1.17 -8.60 -0.71
CA ILE A 51 1.97 -7.39 -0.92
C ILE A 51 3.16 -7.69 -1.85
N GLN A 52 3.67 -8.92 -1.81
CA GLN A 52 4.74 -9.37 -2.68
C GLN A 52 4.33 -9.34 -4.16
N GLN A 53 3.13 -9.83 -4.50
CA GLN A 53 2.58 -9.76 -5.86
C GLN A 53 2.43 -8.31 -6.33
N SER A 54 1.90 -7.42 -5.48
CA SER A 54 1.79 -6.00 -5.83
C SER A 54 3.15 -5.34 -6.09
N VAL A 55 4.17 -5.68 -5.32
CA VAL A 55 5.54 -5.17 -5.52
C VAL A 55 6.14 -5.71 -6.82
N ILE A 56 5.90 -6.98 -7.16
CA ILE A 56 6.36 -7.59 -8.41
C ILE A 56 5.73 -6.86 -9.60
N GLU A 57 4.41 -6.64 -9.57
CA GLU A 57 3.71 -5.96 -10.67
C GLU A 57 4.22 -4.52 -10.88
N VAL A 58 4.45 -3.77 -9.80
CA VAL A 58 5.02 -2.42 -9.92
C VAL A 58 6.41 -2.45 -10.55
N LYS A 59 7.26 -3.41 -10.17
CA LYS A 59 8.59 -3.57 -10.77
C LYS A 59 8.52 -3.92 -12.26
N ASN A 60 7.60 -4.81 -12.65
CA ASN A 60 7.39 -5.18 -14.05
C ASN A 60 6.98 -3.96 -14.89
N HIS A 61 6.09 -3.11 -14.37
CA HIS A 61 5.67 -1.89 -15.06
C HIS A 61 6.81 -0.86 -15.17
N LEU A 62 7.63 -0.71 -14.12
CA LEU A 62 8.81 0.16 -14.17
C LEU A 62 9.83 -0.32 -15.19
N ASP A 63 10.06 -1.64 -15.28
CA ASP A 63 10.98 -2.22 -16.27
C ASP A 63 10.46 -2.01 -17.69
N LEU A 64 9.15 -2.21 -17.93
CA LEU A 64 8.52 -1.91 -19.21
C LEU A 64 8.67 -0.44 -19.60
N LEU A 65 8.45 0.48 -18.66
CA LEU A 65 8.68 1.92 -18.90
C LEU A 65 10.15 2.17 -19.24
N GLY A 66 11.10 1.56 -18.52
CA GLY A 66 12.52 1.64 -18.85
C GLY A 66 12.84 1.17 -20.28
N GLN A 67 12.22 0.08 -20.73
CA GLN A 67 12.37 -0.43 -22.09
C GLN A 67 11.72 0.48 -23.14
N VAL A 68 10.57 1.09 -22.85
CA VAL A 68 9.89 2.01 -23.79
C VAL A 68 10.66 3.33 -23.92
N PHE A 69 11.23 3.82 -22.83
CA PHE A 69 11.93 5.11 -22.75
C PHE A 69 13.46 4.97 -22.83
N TYR A 70 14.00 3.86 -23.35
CA TYR A 70 15.46 3.64 -23.35
C TYR A 70 16.24 4.65 -24.19
N GLU A 71 15.61 5.24 -25.23
CA GLU A 71 16.20 6.31 -26.05
C GLU A 71 15.81 7.72 -25.57
N PHE A 72 14.96 7.82 -24.54
CA PHE A 72 14.54 9.11 -24.02
C PHE A 72 15.64 9.71 -23.14
N ASP A 73 16.22 10.81 -23.61
CA ASP A 73 17.18 11.59 -22.85
C ASP A 73 16.48 12.45 -21.80
N SER A 74 16.51 11.97 -20.54
CA SER A 74 15.93 12.67 -19.39
C SER A 74 16.93 13.58 -18.66
N ARG A 75 18.16 13.76 -19.17
CA ARG A 75 19.21 14.52 -18.47
C ARG A 75 18.77 15.95 -18.16
N ASP A 76 18.08 16.60 -19.09
CA ASP A 76 17.62 17.98 -18.92
C ASP A 76 16.57 18.12 -17.82
N TYR A 77 15.75 17.08 -17.59
CA TYR A 77 14.79 17.05 -16.49
C TYR A 77 15.45 17.00 -15.11
N PHE A 78 16.59 16.30 -14.98
CA PHE A 78 17.28 16.13 -13.70
C PHE A 78 18.43 17.11 -13.45
N SER A 79 18.96 17.72 -14.51
CA SER A 79 20.19 18.53 -14.45
C SER A 79 20.18 19.80 -15.32
N GLY A 80 19.10 20.04 -16.08
CA GLY A 80 18.95 21.24 -16.90
C GLY A 80 18.49 22.46 -16.10
N GLU A 81 18.43 23.61 -16.77
CA GLU A 81 17.87 24.84 -16.20
C GLU A 81 16.38 24.69 -15.86
N PRO A 82 15.81 25.49 -14.93
CA PRO A 82 14.41 25.35 -14.49
C PRO A 82 13.36 25.33 -15.61
N GLN A 83 13.66 25.95 -16.76
CA GLN A 83 12.79 25.93 -17.95
C GLN A 83 12.83 24.59 -18.71
N ALA A 84 13.92 23.84 -18.60
CA ALA A 84 14.09 22.53 -19.22
C ALA A 84 13.58 21.37 -18.32
N GLN A 85 13.23 21.67 -17.06
CA GLN A 85 12.66 20.71 -16.10
C GLN A 85 11.12 20.71 -16.05
N LEU A 86 10.47 21.59 -16.82
CA LEU A 86 9.01 21.78 -16.87
C LEU A 86 8.32 20.83 -17.84
#